data_AF-A0A9E2GAL1-F1
#
_entry.id   AF-A0A9E2GAL1-F1
#
_cell.length_a   1.000
_cell.length_b   1.000
_cell.length_c   1.000
_cell.angle_alpha   90.00
_cell.angle_beta   90.00
_cell.angle_gamma   90.00
#
_symmetry.space_group_name_H-M   'P 1'
#
loop_
_entity.id
_entity.type
_entity.pdbx_description
1 polymer ?
#
loop_
_entity_poly.entity_id
_entity_poly.type
_entity_poly.pdbx_seq_one_letter_code
_entity_poly.pdbx_strand_id
1 'polypeptide(L)'
;MFSLMIMTFVYAFWLSFIGGTLILFSMRLFFVLRNKFEINKAVLVLFTPMSIGFFLTNKDQNTFTVIYRSLVVVFFVVTFIASIFVLYMHLGLDII
;
A
#
# COMPACT_ATOMS: atom_id res chain seq x y z
N MET A 1 -0.97 -25.25 16.26
CA MET A 1 -1.64 -24.86 15.00
C MET A 1 -2.14 -23.42 15.05
N PHE A 2 -2.89 -23.02 16.09
CA PHE A 2 -3.36 -21.64 16.28
C PHE A 2 -2.21 -20.60 16.26
N SER A 3 -1.15 -20.79 17.06
CA SER A 3 0.02 -19.89 17.09
C SER A 3 0.72 -19.73 15.73
N LEU A 4 0.74 -20.77 14.89
CA LEU A 4 1.32 -20.70 13.55
C LEU A 4 0.46 -19.82 12.64
N MET A 5 -0.87 -19.98 12.70
CA MET A 5 -1.84 -19.14 11.99
C MET A 5 -1.70 -17.67 12.41
N ILE A 6 -1.56 -17.38 13.71
CA ILE A 6 -1.30 -16.04 14.24
C ILE A 6 -0.07 -15.43 13.59
N MET A 7 1.05 -16.14 13.62
CA MET A 7 2.32 -15.65 13.06
C MET A 7 2.21 -15.41 11.56
N THR A 8 1.53 -16.29 10.81
CA THR A 8 1.29 -16.09 9.38
C THR A 8 0.53 -14.80 9.09
N PHE A 9 -0.53 -14.49 9.85
CA PHE A 9 -1.28 -13.23 9.69
C PHE A 9 -0.46 -12.00 10.05
N VAL A 10 0.33 -12.06 11.12
CA VAL A 10 1.23 -10.96 11.52
C VAL A 10 2.27 -10.70 10.42
N TYR A 11 2.91 -11.75 9.89
CA TYR A 11 3.86 -11.59 8.79
C TYR A 11 3.20 -11.11 7.50
N ALA A 12 2.00 -11.60 7.17
CA ALA A 12 1.25 -11.12 6.02
C ALA A 12 0.86 -9.64 6.16
N PHE A 13 0.46 -9.21 7.36
CA PHE A 13 0.22 -7.80 7.66
C PHE A 13 1.47 -6.96 7.44
N TRP A 14 2.61 -7.35 8.02
CA TRP A 14 3.87 -6.61 7.87
C TRP A 14 4.37 -6.58 6.44
N LEU A 15 4.25 -7.69 5.71
CA LEU A 15 4.64 -7.78 4.31
C LEU A 15 3.76 -6.90 3.42
N SER A 16 2.44 -6.86 3.67
CA SER A 16 1.53 -5.99 2.94
C SER A 16 1.74 -4.52 3.31
N PHE A 17 1.92 -4.22 4.60
CA PHE A 17 2.06 -2.86 5.10
C PHE A 17 3.41 -2.24 4.71
N ILE A 18 4.54 -2.86 5.10
CA ILE A 18 5.88 -2.36 4.76
C ILE A 18 6.18 -2.65 3.29
N GLY A 19 6.05 -3.90 2.87
CA GLY A 19 6.39 -4.32 1.51
C GLY A 19 5.52 -3.62 0.47
N GLY A 20 4.22 -3.55 0.69
CA GLY A 20 3.32 -2.80 -0.20
C GLY A 20 3.65 -1.31 -0.25
N THR A 21 3.95 -0.68 0.89
CA THR A 21 4.36 0.74 0.91
C THR A 21 5.66 0.96 0.13
N LEU A 22 6.66 0.10 0.31
CA LEU A 22 7.93 0.19 -0.42
C LEU A 22 7.74 -0.01 -1.92
N ILE A 23 6.98 -1.02 -2.34
CA ILE A 23 6.69 -1.28 -3.76
C ILE A 23 5.99 -0.07 -4.39
N LEU A 24 4.94 0.46 -3.74
CA LEU A 24 4.22 1.63 -4.23
C LEU A 24 5.10 2.89 -4.23
N PHE A 25 5.99 3.05 -3.24
CA PHE A 25 6.94 4.15 -3.22
C PHE A 25 7.96 4.06 -4.36
N SER A 26 8.52 2.87 -4.62
CA SER A 26 9.43 2.63 -5.75
C SER A 26 8.75 2.91 -7.09
N MET A 27 7.48 2.52 -7.26
CA MET A 27 6.71 2.85 -8.46
C MET A 27 6.51 4.36 -8.63
N ARG A 28 6.21 5.08 -7.55
CA ARG A 28 6.10 6.56 -7.58
C ARG A 28 7.42 7.22 -7.91
N LEU A 29 8.54 6.74 -7.36
CA LEU A 29 9.88 7.22 -7.68
C LEU A 29 10.20 7.00 -9.15
N PHE A 30 9.97 5.79 -9.67
CA PHE A 30 10.14 5.50 -11.09
C PHE A 30 9.28 6.42 -11.97
N PHE A 31 8.03 6.66 -11.60
CA PHE A 31 7.13 7.54 -12.34
C PHE A 31 7.61 8.99 -12.39
N VAL A 32 8.05 9.53 -11.25
CA VAL A 32 8.59 10.90 -11.16
C VAL A 32 9.86 11.04 -12.02
N LEU A 33 10.77 10.06 -11.95
CA LEU A 33 12.01 10.06 -12.74
C LEU A 33 11.73 9.96 -14.24
N ARG A 34 10.81 9.06 -14.65
CA ARG A 34 10.44 8.86 -16.05
C ARG A 34 9.82 10.10 -16.67
N ASN A 35 8.94 10.78 -15.95
CA ASN A 35 8.23 11.97 -16.45
C ASN A 35 8.97 13.28 -16.17
N LYS A 36 10.17 13.24 -15.58
CA LYS A 36 11.01 14.41 -15.28
C LYS A 36 10.24 15.54 -14.58
N PHE A 37 9.48 15.20 -13.54
CA PHE A 37 8.71 16.20 -12.81
C PHE A 37 9.61 17.22 -12.11
N GLU A 38 9.15 18.45 -12.04
CA GLU A 38 9.74 19.49 -11.20
C GLU A 38 9.73 19.04 -9.73
N ILE A 39 10.74 19.47 -8.97
CA ILE A 39 10.97 19.05 -7.57
C ILE A 39 9.71 19.20 -6.71
N ASN A 40 8.97 20.30 -6.87
CA ASN A 40 7.75 20.55 -6.10
C ASN A 40 6.67 19.48 -6.36
N LYS A 41 6.46 19.10 -7.62
CA LYS A 41 5.51 18.03 -8.01
C LYS A 41 6.03 16.65 -7.61
N ALA A 42 7.33 16.44 -7.72
CA ALA A 42 7.98 15.20 -7.29
C ALA A 42 7.75 14.94 -5.79
N VAL A 43 7.96 15.95 -4.94
CA VAL A 43 7.74 15.84 -3.49
C VAL A 43 6.28 15.53 -3.17
N LEU A 44 5.35 16.19 -3.85
CA LEU A 44 3.90 15.93 -3.69
C LEU A 44 3.55 14.48 -4.08
N VAL A 45 4.06 13.97 -5.20
CA VAL A 45 3.80 12.58 -5.60
C VAL A 45 4.39 11.58 -4.59
N LEU A 46 5.62 11.80 -4.13
CA LEU A 46 6.37 10.84 -3.31
C LEU A 46 5.92 10.80 -1.84
N PHE A 47 5.67 11.97 -1.24
CA PHE A 47 5.50 12.07 0.20
C PHE A 47 4.06 12.32 0.64
N THR A 48 3.15 12.69 -0.27
CA THR A 48 1.74 12.77 0.09
C THR A 48 1.20 11.36 0.43
N PRO A 49 0.53 11.21 1.59
CA PRO A 49 0.03 9.91 2.03
C PRO A 49 -1.05 9.37 1.08
N MET A 50 -1.29 8.06 1.18
CA MET A 50 -2.34 7.34 0.45
C MET A 50 -2.30 7.52 -1.08
N SER A 51 -1.11 7.79 -1.64
CA SER A 51 -0.94 8.04 -3.09
C SER A 51 -1.76 9.20 -3.65
N ILE A 52 -2.32 10.08 -2.81
CA ILE A 52 -3.15 11.20 -3.27
C ILE A 52 -2.37 12.09 -4.24
N GLY A 53 -1.11 12.38 -3.91
CA GLY A 53 -0.26 13.21 -4.75
C GLY A 53 -0.01 12.62 -6.14
N PHE A 54 0.05 11.29 -6.28
CA PHE A 54 0.15 10.62 -7.57
C PHE A 54 -1.10 10.85 -8.42
N PHE A 55 -2.29 10.64 -7.87
CA PHE A 55 -3.56 10.79 -8.60
C PHE A 55 -3.92 12.26 -8.90
N LEU A 56 -3.47 13.21 -8.08
CA LEU A 56 -3.65 14.64 -8.37
C LEU A 56 -2.74 15.13 -9.50
N THR A 57 -1.50 14.61 -9.56
CA THR A 57 -0.49 15.06 -10.53
C THR A 57 -0.62 14.33 -11.86
N ASN A 58 -1.03 13.06 -11.85
CA ASN A 58 -1.18 12.23 -13.03
C ASN A 58 -2.66 12.05 -13.39
N LYS A 59 -3.13 12.78 -14.41
CA LYS A 59 -4.50 12.67 -14.92
C LYS A 59 -4.65 11.65 -16.05
N ASP A 60 -3.55 11.12 -16.57
CA ASP A 60 -3.57 10.22 -17.72
C ASP A 60 -3.82 8.77 -17.31
N GLN A 61 -4.76 8.12 -18.02
CA GLN A 61 -5.12 6.71 -17.81
C GLN A 61 -4.22 5.75 -18.60
N ASN A 62 -2.91 5.90 -18.44
CA ASN A 62 -1.94 4.99 -19.04
C ASN A 62 -1.93 3.64 -18.30
N THR A 63 -1.45 2.58 -18.97
CA THR A 63 -1.35 1.22 -18.39
C THR A 63 -0.62 1.19 -17.05
N PHE A 64 0.41 2.03 -16.88
CA PHE A 64 1.11 2.18 -15.60
C PHE A 64 0.20 2.68 -14.48
N THR A 65 -0.63 3.70 -14.76
CA THR A 65 -1.60 4.25 -13.80
C THR A 65 -2.61 3.19 -13.39
N VAL A 66 -3.06 2.35 -14.33
CA VAL A 66 -4.00 1.25 -14.05
C VAL A 66 -3.35 0.21 -13.14
N ILE A 67 -2.15 -0.27 -13.47
CA ILE A 67 -1.42 -1.25 -12.65
C ILE A 67 -1.15 -0.69 -11.24
N TYR A 68 -0.70 0.56 -11.16
CA TYR A 68 -0.46 1.23 -9.88
C TYR A 68 -1.74 1.28 -9.03
N ARG A 69 -2.86 1.70 -9.64
CA ARG A 69 -4.16 1.78 -8.95
C ARG A 69 -4.62 0.40 -8.47
N SER A 70 -4.49 -0.63 -9.29
CA SER A 70 -4.81 -2.01 -8.89
C SER A 70 -3.96 -2.47 -7.71
N LEU A 71 -2.65 -2.22 -7.73
CA LEU A 71 -1.76 -2.56 -6.62
C LEU A 71 -2.12 -1.81 -5.34
N VAL A 72 -2.44 -0.52 -5.42
CA VAL A 72 -2.91 0.27 -4.26
C VAL A 72 -4.14 -0.39 -3.64
N VAL A 73 -5.13 -0.77 -4.45
CA VAL A 73 -6.36 -1.42 -3.96
C VAL A 73 -6.04 -2.77 -3.34
N VAL A 74 -5.23 -3.60 -3.99
CA VAL A 74 -4.85 -4.93 -3.47
C VAL A 74 -4.13 -4.82 -2.14
N PHE A 75 -3.09 -3.98 -2.03
CA PHE A 75 -2.36 -3.79 -0.78
C PHE A 75 -3.25 -3.20 0.31
N PHE A 76 -4.16 -2.29 -0.03
CA PHE A 76 -5.12 -1.75 0.92
C PHE A 76 -6.05 -2.85 1.48
N VAL A 77 -6.68 -3.63 0.61
CA VAL A 77 -7.61 -4.71 1.00
C VAL A 77 -6.89 -5.77 1.84
N VAL A 78 -5.72 -6.23 1.40
CA VAL A 78 -4.94 -7.24 2.11
C VAL A 78 -4.50 -6.73 3.48
N THR A 79 -3.96 -5.51 3.57
CA THR A 79 -3.55 -4.90 4.84
C THR A 79 -4.74 -4.70 5.76
N PHE A 80 -5.88 -4.25 5.22
CA PHE A 80 -7.10 -4.02 6.00
C PHE A 80 -7.63 -5.32 6.60
N ILE A 81 -7.78 -6.37 5.79
CA ILE A 81 -8.21 -7.69 6.28
C ILE A 81 -7.22 -8.21 7.33
N ALA A 82 -5.92 -8.17 7.03
CA ALA A 82 -4.90 -8.64 7.98
C ALA A 82 -4.93 -7.85 9.30
N SER A 83 -5.18 -6.54 9.26
CA SER A 83 -5.30 -5.71 10.47
C SER A 83 -6.50 -6.09 11.33
N ILE A 84 -7.64 -6.44 10.74
CA ILE A 84 -8.83 -6.93 11.47
C ILE A 84 -8.50 -8.23 12.20
N PHE A 85 -7.83 -9.18 11.55
CA PHE A 85 -7.42 -10.43 12.18
C PHE A 85 -6.41 -10.22 13.31
N VAL A 86 -5.43 -9.32 13.14
CA VAL A 86 -4.48 -8.97 14.20
C VAL A 86 -5.19 -8.32 15.40
N LEU A 87 -6.12 -7.38 15.14
CA LEU A 87 -6.92 -6.73 16.19
C LEU A 87 -7.82 -7.73 16.92
N TYR A 88 -8.50 -8.61 16.18
CA TYR A 88 -9.33 -9.67 16.74
C TYR A 88 -8.55 -10.52 17.73
N MET A 89 -7.35 -10.97 17.34
CA MET A 89 -6.50 -11.78 18.21
C MET A 89 -5.98 -11.01 19.42
N HIS A 90 -5.68 -9.71 19.27
CA HIS A 90 -5.18 -8.90 20.39
C HIS A 90 -6.27 -8.54 21.40
N LEU A 91 -7.49 -8.27 20.93
CA LEU A 91 -8.63 -7.93 21.78
C LEU A 91 -9.27 -9.14 22.46
N GLY A 92 -8.84 -10.37 22.11
CA GLY A 92 -9.42 -11.61 22.66
C GLY A 92 -10.92 -11.70 22.42
N LEU A 93 -11.41 -11.09 21.34
CA LEU A 93 -12.83 -11.09 21.02
C LEU A 93 -13.22 -12.51 20.59
N ASP A 94 -13.81 -13.29 21.48
CA ASP A 94 -14.40 -14.60 21.17
C ASP A 94 -15.70 -14.42 20.37
N ILE A 95 -15.62 -14.02 19.09
CA ILE A 95 -16.81 -13.93 18.19
C ILE A 95 -17.05 -15.26 17.46
N ILE A 96 -16.19 -16.27 17.67
CA ILE A 96 -16.43 -17.67 17.28
C ILE A 96 -15.93 -18.60 18.39
#